data_AF-A0A419F605-F1
#
_entry.id   AF-A0A419F605-F1
#
_cell.length_a   1.000
_cell.length_b   1.000
_cell.length_c   1.000
_cell.angle_alpha   90.00
_cell.angle_beta   90.00
_cell.angle_gamma   90.00
#
_symmetry.space_group_name_H-M   'P 1'
#
loop_
_entity.id
_entity.type
_entity.pdbx_description
1 polymer ?
#
loop_
_entity_poly.entity_id
_entity_poly.type
_entity_poly.pdbx_seq_one_letter_code
_entity_poly.pdbx_strand_id
1 'polypeptide(L)'
;MSQAPKEKELRMPRMTAKIGIAAFSMMLICLASCSSGLFFSKPRAIPEDKIAALGEQIEEAVINTRLDGPSASDYNIDERTGKVTGDLEPLSLLLNTEQVREKVPALTELNVDNEVVVSAIRGRILRRPAVYDLQQNGCVGEDRGGLLKNLKSRACAEDRAAKDRVANIVLMENRNRMTIYEQVTDANDLGSSGLNIVRGIFREQIYRKAWAGTPLQRPDGTWEKR
;
A
#
# COMPACT_ATOMS: atom_id res chain seq x y z
N MET A 1 -19.01 46.77 30.17
CA MET A 1 -18.41 45.77 31.08
C MET A 1 -19.07 44.43 30.77
N SER A 2 -18.42 43.58 29.99
CA SER A 2 -18.95 42.29 29.53
C SER A 2 -18.35 41.18 30.39
N GLN A 3 -19.20 40.42 31.09
CA GLN A 3 -18.77 39.33 31.97
C GLN A 3 -18.60 38.03 31.15
N ALA A 4 -17.42 37.43 31.24
CA ALA A 4 -17.10 36.15 30.63
C ALA A 4 -17.77 34.98 31.39
N PRO A 5 -18.22 33.92 30.70
CA PRO A 5 -18.83 32.75 31.33
C PRO A 5 -17.78 31.82 31.95
N LYS A 6 -18.06 31.36 33.17
CA LYS A 6 -17.25 30.39 33.93
C LYS A 6 -17.38 28.98 33.35
N GLU A 7 -16.26 28.39 32.93
CA GLU A 7 -16.15 26.97 32.62
C GLU A 7 -16.37 26.10 33.87
N LYS A 8 -17.26 25.11 33.74
CA LYS A 8 -17.46 24.04 34.73
C LYS A 8 -16.47 22.92 34.45
N GLU A 9 -15.53 22.74 35.37
CA GLU A 9 -14.59 21.62 35.41
C GLU A 9 -15.34 20.29 35.66
N LEU A 10 -15.39 19.42 34.66
CA LEU A 10 -15.97 18.09 34.77
C LEU A 10 -14.90 17.12 35.29
N ARG A 11 -14.86 16.92 36.62
CA ARG A 11 -14.03 15.87 37.24
C ARG A 11 -14.62 14.50 36.99
N MET A 12 -13.94 13.66 36.21
CA MET A 12 -14.29 12.26 36.05
C MET A 12 -13.74 11.39 37.20
N PRO A 13 -14.51 10.38 37.66
CA PRO A 13 -14.08 9.48 38.73
C PRO A 13 -13.07 8.44 38.22
N ARG A 14 -12.02 8.21 39.02
CA ARG A 14 -11.04 7.13 38.81
C ARG A 14 -11.68 5.78 39.19
N MET A 15 -11.94 4.93 38.20
CA MET A 15 -12.27 3.52 38.44
C MET A 15 -10.98 2.72 38.67
N THR A 16 -10.79 2.23 39.90
CA THR A 16 -9.77 1.24 40.24
C THR A 16 -10.33 -0.16 39.98
N ALA A 17 -9.85 -0.83 38.93
CA ALA A 17 -10.17 -2.23 38.66
C ALA A 17 -9.31 -3.15 39.55
N LYS A 18 -9.97 -3.95 40.40
CA LYS A 18 -9.35 -5.03 41.16
C LYS A 18 -9.24 -6.26 40.24
N ILE A 19 -8.01 -6.63 39.87
CA ILE A 19 -7.74 -7.85 39.11
C ILE A 19 -7.59 -9.00 40.11
N GLY A 20 -8.57 -9.91 40.11
CA GLY A 20 -8.50 -11.16 40.85
C GLY A 20 -7.67 -12.20 40.07
N ILE A 21 -6.60 -12.67 40.69
CA ILE A 21 -5.74 -13.74 40.17
C ILE A 21 -6.41 -15.07 40.54
N ALA A 22 -7.05 -15.72 39.59
CA ALA A 22 -7.53 -17.09 39.73
C ALA A 22 -6.40 -18.05 39.32
N ALA A 23 -5.84 -18.74 40.32
CA ALA A 23 -4.92 -19.85 40.13
C ALA A 23 -5.68 -21.02 39.49
N PHE A 24 -5.38 -21.33 38.22
CA PHE A 24 -5.95 -22.48 37.54
C PHE A 24 -4.99 -23.65 37.57
N SER A 25 -5.49 -24.74 38.14
CA SER A 25 -4.78 -25.96 38.46
C SER A 25 -4.30 -26.69 37.21
N MET A 26 -3.04 -27.09 37.29
CA MET A 26 -2.28 -27.92 36.38
C MET A 26 -2.94 -29.31 36.26
N MET A 27 -3.39 -29.70 35.06
CA MET A 27 -3.80 -31.07 34.76
C MET A 27 -2.89 -31.63 33.66
N LEU A 28 -1.93 -32.45 34.11
CA LEU A 28 -1.05 -33.28 33.32
C LEU A 28 -1.89 -34.34 32.59
N ILE A 29 -1.88 -34.34 31.25
CA ILE A 29 -2.37 -35.47 30.44
C ILE A 29 -1.22 -35.93 29.54
N CYS A 30 -0.79 -37.17 29.76
CA CYS A 30 0.23 -37.88 29.00
C CYS A 30 -0.26 -38.31 27.62
N LEU A 31 0.55 -37.96 26.61
CA LEU A 31 1.07 -38.79 25.52
C LEU A 31 0.25 -40.02 25.07
N ALA A 32 -0.30 -39.93 23.86
CA ALA A 32 -0.41 -41.08 22.95
C ALA A 32 0.04 -40.63 21.55
N SER A 33 1.07 -41.30 21.06
CA SER A 33 1.71 -41.12 19.76
C SER A 33 0.74 -41.30 18.59
N CYS A 34 0.60 -40.26 17.77
CA CYS A 34 0.28 -40.41 16.35
C CYS A 34 1.47 -39.87 15.56
N SER A 35 2.34 -40.79 15.14
CA SER A 35 3.35 -40.63 14.11
C SER A 35 2.67 -40.35 12.76
N SER A 36 2.10 -39.16 12.63
CA SER A 36 1.65 -38.62 11.34
C SER A 36 2.87 -38.11 10.60
N GLY A 37 3.24 -38.81 9.53
CA GLY A 37 4.41 -38.53 8.73
C GLY A 37 4.56 -37.04 8.43
N LEU A 38 5.67 -36.47 8.91
CA LEU A 38 6.20 -35.19 8.44
C LEU A 38 6.56 -35.37 6.97
N PHE A 39 5.57 -35.26 6.09
CA PHE A 39 5.80 -35.02 4.68
C PHE A 39 6.38 -33.62 4.58
N PHE A 40 7.71 -33.54 4.67
CA PHE A 40 8.47 -32.37 4.21
C PHE A 40 8.21 -32.25 2.70
N SER A 41 7.11 -31.61 2.34
CA SER A 41 6.91 -31.10 0.99
C SER A 41 8.13 -30.24 0.68
N LYS A 42 8.91 -30.65 -0.33
CA LYS A 42 10.01 -29.83 -0.83
C LYS A 42 9.46 -28.41 -1.04
N PRO A 43 10.15 -27.36 -0.55
CA PRO A 43 9.72 -26.00 -0.81
C PRO A 43 9.53 -25.83 -2.31
N ARG A 44 8.33 -25.43 -2.72
CA ARG A 44 7.99 -25.20 -4.13
C ARG A 44 8.96 -24.14 -4.64
N ALA A 45 9.60 -24.40 -5.78
CA ALA A 45 10.49 -23.43 -6.40
C ALA A 45 9.73 -22.13 -6.65
N ILE A 46 10.34 -21.00 -6.29
CA ILE A 46 9.75 -19.67 -6.43
C ILE A 46 9.59 -19.39 -7.93
N PRO A 47 8.37 -19.09 -8.42
CA PRO A 47 8.16 -18.75 -9.81
C PRO A 47 8.55 -17.28 -10.08
N GLU A 48 9.82 -16.94 -9.88
CA GLU A 48 10.32 -15.55 -9.94
C GLU A 48 10.03 -14.88 -11.30
N ASP A 49 10.09 -15.65 -12.38
CA ASP A 49 9.74 -15.23 -13.75
C ASP A 49 8.27 -14.82 -13.85
N LYS A 50 7.36 -15.62 -13.27
CA LYS A 50 5.93 -15.29 -13.25
C LYS A 50 5.63 -14.10 -12.35
N ILE A 51 6.30 -14.00 -11.19
CA ILE A 51 6.17 -12.85 -10.30
C ILE A 51 6.67 -11.58 -10.99
N ALA A 52 7.76 -11.68 -11.78
CA ALA A 52 8.26 -10.57 -12.58
C ALA A 52 7.26 -10.16 -13.68
N ALA A 53 6.67 -11.13 -14.38
CA ALA A 53 5.64 -10.87 -15.38
C ALA A 53 4.40 -10.20 -14.77
N LEU A 54 3.96 -10.65 -13.59
CA LEU A 54 2.88 -10.00 -12.84
C LEU A 54 3.25 -8.55 -12.48
N GLY A 55 4.44 -8.33 -11.92
CA GLY A 55 4.91 -6.99 -11.56
C GLY A 55 4.94 -6.07 -12.78
N GLU A 56 5.44 -6.55 -13.91
CA GLU A 56 5.46 -5.82 -15.18
C GLU A 56 4.05 -5.42 -15.63
N GLN A 57 3.10 -6.37 -15.69
CA GLN A 57 1.72 -6.10 -16.10
C GLN A 57 1.01 -5.12 -15.16
N ILE A 58 1.23 -5.24 -13.85
CA ILE A 58 0.68 -4.30 -12.87
C ILE A 58 1.22 -2.89 -13.12
N GLU A 59 2.53 -2.72 -13.28
CA GLU A 59 3.10 -1.39 -13.55
C GLU A 59 2.63 -0.85 -14.90
N GLU A 60 2.49 -1.68 -15.93
CA GLU A 60 1.90 -1.24 -17.21
C GLU A 60 0.45 -0.80 -17.06
N ALA A 61 -0.37 -1.54 -16.32
CA ALA A 61 -1.74 -1.15 -16.03
C ALA A 61 -1.78 0.18 -15.28
N VAL A 62 -0.91 0.36 -14.27
CA VAL A 62 -0.80 1.60 -13.49
C VAL A 62 -0.39 2.79 -14.34
N ILE A 63 0.50 2.60 -15.32
CA ILE A 63 1.06 3.68 -16.15
C ILE A 63 0.19 4.01 -17.36
N ASN A 64 -0.32 2.98 -18.05
CA ASN A 64 -0.96 3.13 -19.37
C ASN A 64 -2.49 3.21 -19.29
N THR A 65 -3.09 2.96 -18.13
CA THR A 65 -4.53 3.14 -17.98
C THR A 65 -4.86 4.63 -18.02
N ARG A 66 -5.40 5.07 -19.16
CA ARG A 66 -6.03 6.37 -19.28
C ARG A 66 -7.33 6.35 -18.50
N LEU A 67 -7.49 7.33 -17.63
CA LEU A 67 -8.77 7.60 -17.01
C LEU A 67 -9.53 8.47 -18.02
N ASP A 68 -10.28 7.83 -18.91
CA ASP A 68 -11.11 8.52 -19.93
C ASP A 68 -12.38 9.17 -19.33
N GLY A 69 -12.37 9.40 -18.01
CA GLY A 69 -13.41 10.11 -17.27
C GLY A 69 -13.16 11.61 -17.18
N PRO A 70 -14.04 12.38 -16.50
CA PRO A 70 -13.79 13.79 -16.22
C PRO A 70 -12.40 13.98 -15.64
N SER A 71 -11.71 15.02 -16.11
CA SER A 71 -10.33 15.31 -15.79
C SER A 71 -10.15 15.48 -14.29
N ALA A 72 -8.95 15.25 -13.76
CA ALA A 72 -8.65 15.52 -12.35
C ALA A 72 -8.87 16.99 -11.94
N SER A 73 -9.04 17.89 -12.91
CA SER A 73 -9.50 19.27 -12.72
C SER A 73 -10.95 19.40 -12.25
N ASP A 74 -11.75 18.35 -12.39
CA ASP A 74 -13.21 18.42 -12.22
C ASP A 74 -13.63 18.02 -10.80
N TYR A 75 -12.66 17.72 -9.92
CA TYR A 75 -12.89 17.54 -8.50
C TYR A 75 -12.05 18.50 -7.66
N ASN A 76 -12.66 19.03 -6.60
CA ASN A 76 -11.96 19.76 -5.57
C ASN A 76 -11.85 18.86 -4.34
N ILE A 77 -10.62 18.48 -4.00
CA ILE A 77 -10.35 17.97 -2.66
C ILE A 77 -10.27 19.19 -1.76
N ASP A 78 -11.23 19.36 -0.86
CA ASP A 78 -11.09 20.32 0.23
C ASP A 78 -9.85 19.91 1.04
N GLU A 79 -8.75 20.63 0.82
CA GLU A 79 -7.44 20.30 1.39
C GLU A 79 -7.43 20.37 2.93
N ARG A 80 -8.41 21.07 3.52
CA ARG A 80 -8.52 21.27 4.97
C ARG A 80 -9.28 20.12 5.64
N THR A 81 -10.24 19.52 4.95
CA THR A 81 -11.11 18.47 5.50
C THR A 81 -10.89 17.11 4.86
N GLY A 82 -10.15 17.03 3.76
CA GLY A 82 -10.03 15.85 2.91
C GLY A 82 -11.31 15.49 2.16
N LYS A 83 -12.34 16.35 2.20
CA LYS A 83 -13.63 16.08 1.57
C LYS A 83 -13.52 16.34 0.07
N VAL A 84 -13.77 15.31 -0.74
CA VAL A 84 -13.88 15.46 -2.19
C VAL A 84 -15.24 16.08 -2.51
N THR A 85 -15.24 17.15 -3.31
CA THR A 85 -16.44 17.87 -3.78
C THR A 85 -16.43 17.94 -5.31
N GLY A 86 -17.60 17.74 -5.92
CA GLY A 86 -17.81 17.57 -7.37
C GLY A 86 -18.91 16.55 -7.65
N ASP A 87 -19.39 16.47 -8.89
CA ASP A 87 -20.35 15.45 -9.35
C ASP A 87 -19.63 14.08 -9.40
N LEU A 88 -19.58 13.43 -8.23
CA LEU A 88 -19.02 12.11 -8.06
C LEU A 88 -19.93 11.08 -8.75
N GLU A 89 -19.65 10.75 -10.00
CA GLU A 89 -19.57 9.33 -10.31
C GLU A 89 -18.40 8.82 -9.45
N PRO A 90 -18.63 8.05 -8.36
CA PRO A 90 -17.55 7.64 -7.48
C PRO A 90 -16.43 7.02 -8.32
N LEU A 91 -15.16 7.36 -8.06
CA LEU A 91 -13.98 6.86 -8.80
C LEU A 91 -13.96 5.32 -8.98
N SER A 92 -14.76 4.58 -8.19
CA SER A 92 -15.10 3.17 -8.37
C SER A 92 -15.84 2.83 -9.67
N LEU A 93 -16.46 3.79 -10.35
CA LEU A 93 -17.17 3.64 -11.63
C LEU A 93 -16.26 3.87 -12.84
N LEU A 94 -15.11 4.55 -12.66
CA LEU A 94 -14.20 4.86 -13.77
C LEU A 94 -13.32 3.68 -14.20
N LEU A 95 -13.10 2.69 -13.32
CA LEU A 95 -12.44 1.43 -13.67
C LEU A 95 -13.18 0.26 -13.05
N ASN A 96 -13.87 -0.52 -13.88
CA ASN A 96 -14.50 -1.76 -13.41
C ASN A 96 -13.42 -2.83 -13.09
N THR A 97 -13.79 -3.84 -12.30
CA THR A 97 -12.85 -4.88 -11.84
C THR A 97 -12.33 -5.70 -13.03
N GLU A 98 -13.19 -5.91 -14.01
CA GLU A 98 -12.94 -6.68 -15.22
C GLU A 98 -11.84 -6.05 -16.08
N GLN A 99 -11.83 -4.73 -16.25
CA GLN A 99 -10.79 -3.98 -16.97
C GLN A 99 -9.42 -4.14 -16.31
N VAL A 100 -9.35 -4.19 -14.98
CA VAL A 100 -8.07 -4.44 -14.28
C VAL A 100 -7.61 -5.87 -14.53
N ARG A 101 -8.51 -6.85 -14.43
CA ARG A 101 -8.20 -8.27 -14.70
C ARG A 101 -7.71 -8.50 -16.13
N GLU A 102 -8.36 -7.86 -17.10
CA GLU A 102 -7.97 -7.93 -18.51
C GLU A 102 -6.55 -7.39 -18.74
N LYS A 103 -6.17 -6.31 -18.05
CA LYS A 103 -4.84 -5.72 -18.15
C LYS A 103 -3.76 -6.50 -17.39
N VAL A 104 -4.15 -7.36 -16.45
CA VAL A 104 -3.21 -8.10 -15.59
C VAL A 104 -3.58 -9.60 -15.55
N PRO A 105 -3.53 -10.31 -16.69
CA PRO A 105 -3.90 -11.73 -16.77
C PRO A 105 -3.04 -12.64 -15.87
N ALA A 106 -1.82 -12.23 -15.52
CA ALA A 106 -0.94 -12.97 -14.62
C ALA A 106 -1.51 -13.13 -13.19
N LEU A 107 -2.55 -12.37 -12.83
CA LEU A 107 -3.25 -12.54 -11.55
C LEU A 107 -3.82 -13.96 -11.40
N THR A 108 -4.41 -14.48 -12.46
CA THR A 108 -5.01 -15.83 -12.47
C THR A 108 -3.93 -16.91 -12.43
N GLU A 109 -2.83 -16.72 -13.15
CA GLU A 109 -1.73 -17.70 -13.24
C GLU A 109 -1.02 -17.92 -11.89
N LEU A 110 -0.96 -16.89 -11.05
CA LEU A 110 -0.35 -16.92 -9.73
C LEU A 110 -1.37 -17.13 -8.61
N ASN A 111 -2.63 -17.40 -8.93
CA ASN A 111 -3.72 -17.58 -7.97
C ASN A 111 -3.88 -16.38 -7.00
N VAL A 112 -3.70 -15.16 -7.52
CA VAL A 112 -3.83 -13.89 -6.79
C VAL A 112 -4.96 -13.01 -7.35
N ASP A 113 -5.80 -13.55 -8.24
CA ASP A 113 -7.02 -12.88 -8.71
C ASP A 113 -8.08 -12.88 -7.62
N ASN A 114 -8.00 -11.88 -6.74
CA ASN A 114 -9.01 -11.63 -5.73
C ASN A 114 -9.31 -10.12 -5.62
N GLU A 115 -10.47 -9.78 -5.04
CA GLU A 115 -10.92 -8.39 -4.95
C GLU A 115 -9.98 -7.49 -4.15
N VAL A 116 -9.21 -8.04 -3.21
CA VAL A 116 -8.25 -7.27 -2.41
C VAL A 116 -7.10 -6.78 -3.31
N VAL A 117 -6.53 -7.67 -4.13
CA VAL A 117 -5.45 -7.34 -5.07
C VAL A 117 -5.95 -6.41 -6.17
N VAL A 118 -7.12 -6.71 -6.77
CA VAL A 118 -7.68 -5.87 -7.82
C VAL A 118 -8.01 -4.46 -7.30
N SER A 119 -8.56 -4.34 -6.10
CA SER A 119 -8.81 -3.04 -5.46
C SER A 119 -7.52 -2.29 -5.16
N ALA A 120 -6.46 -2.98 -4.74
CA ALA A 120 -5.15 -2.37 -4.53
C ALA A 120 -4.59 -1.81 -5.84
N ILE A 121 -4.63 -2.58 -6.94
CA ILE A 121 -4.18 -2.14 -8.28
C ILE A 121 -5.00 -0.94 -8.75
N ARG A 122 -6.34 -1.01 -8.66
CA ARG A 122 -7.23 0.12 -9.00
C ARG A 122 -6.85 1.38 -8.22
N GLY A 123 -6.65 1.27 -6.91
CA GLY A 123 -6.26 2.42 -6.10
C GLY A 123 -4.91 3.02 -6.54
N ARG A 124 -3.97 2.21 -7.03
CA ARG A 124 -2.69 2.70 -7.58
C ARG A 124 -2.90 3.43 -8.90
N ILE A 125 -3.71 2.87 -9.81
CA ILE A 125 -4.11 3.53 -11.07
C ILE A 125 -4.71 4.91 -10.78
N LEU A 126 -5.68 5.00 -9.88
CA LEU A 126 -6.37 6.26 -9.58
C LEU A 126 -5.45 7.34 -8.99
N ARG A 127 -4.44 6.95 -8.22
CA ARG A 127 -3.50 7.88 -7.57
C ARG A 127 -2.26 8.17 -8.41
N ARG A 128 -2.12 7.51 -9.57
CA ARG A 128 -0.96 7.63 -10.45
C ARG A 128 -0.64 9.09 -10.83
N PRO A 129 -1.60 9.95 -11.21
CA PRO A 129 -1.30 11.35 -11.54
C PRO A 129 -0.69 12.11 -10.35
N ALA A 130 -1.25 11.94 -9.15
CA ALA A 130 -0.74 12.61 -7.97
C ALA A 130 0.67 12.12 -7.58
N VAL A 131 0.96 10.83 -7.74
CA VAL A 131 2.31 10.27 -7.53
C VAL A 131 3.30 10.86 -8.54
N TYR A 132 2.91 10.96 -9.82
CA TYR A 132 3.74 11.59 -10.86
C TYR A 132 4.14 13.00 -10.47
N ASP A 133 3.16 13.86 -10.16
CA ASP A 133 3.40 15.26 -9.84
C ASP A 133 4.35 15.39 -8.64
N LEU A 134 4.16 14.56 -7.61
CA LEU A 134 5.05 14.57 -6.43
C LEU A 134 6.46 14.08 -6.74
N GLN A 135 6.64 13.11 -7.64
CA GLN A 135 7.95 12.64 -8.07
C GLN A 135 8.68 13.71 -8.89
N GLN A 136 7.98 14.36 -9.82
CA GLN A 136 8.56 15.42 -10.66
C GLN A 136 8.98 16.65 -9.86
N ASN A 137 8.24 16.97 -8.79
CA ASN A 137 8.60 18.04 -7.85
C ASN A 137 9.64 17.61 -6.79
N GLY A 138 10.15 16.37 -6.87
CA GLY A 138 11.15 15.84 -5.92
C GLY A 138 10.63 15.67 -4.50
N CYS A 139 9.31 15.65 -4.30
CA CYS A 139 8.69 15.52 -2.99
C CYS A 139 8.64 14.07 -2.51
N VAL A 140 8.53 13.13 -3.45
CA VAL A 140 8.62 11.69 -3.18
C VAL A 140 9.59 11.01 -4.14
N GLY A 141 10.09 9.85 -3.74
CA GLY A 141 10.93 8.98 -4.57
C GLY A 141 10.65 7.51 -4.28
N GLU A 142 11.15 6.62 -5.14
CA GLU A 142 11.05 5.17 -4.96
C GLU A 142 12.22 4.67 -4.11
N ASP A 143 11.94 4.04 -2.98
CA ASP A 143 12.95 3.50 -2.08
C ASP A 143 13.48 2.13 -2.55
N ARG A 144 14.57 1.68 -1.91
CA ARG A 144 15.23 0.40 -2.23
C ARG A 144 14.36 -0.85 -2.00
N GLY A 145 13.18 -0.69 -1.42
CA GLY A 145 12.21 -1.73 -1.14
C GLY A 145 10.96 -1.68 -2.00
N GLY A 146 10.95 -0.84 -3.05
CA GLY A 146 9.82 -0.69 -3.96
C GLY A 146 8.66 0.12 -3.37
N LEU A 147 8.91 0.98 -2.39
CA LEU A 147 7.88 1.81 -1.74
C LEU A 147 8.17 3.30 -1.97
N LEU A 148 7.12 4.13 -1.92
CA LEU A 148 7.30 5.58 -1.93
C LEU A 148 7.90 6.08 -0.62
N LYS A 149 8.86 6.99 -0.74
CA LYS A 149 9.46 7.73 0.36
C LYS A 149 9.21 9.21 0.19
N ASN A 150 8.73 9.87 1.24
CA ASN A 150 8.72 11.33 1.32
C ASN A 150 10.17 11.84 1.48
N LEU A 151 10.64 12.63 0.51
CA LEU A 151 11.99 13.18 0.46
C LEU A 151 12.13 14.50 1.23
N LYS A 152 11.02 15.02 1.77
CA LYS A 152 10.96 16.29 2.52
C LYS A 152 11.56 17.46 1.73
N SER A 153 11.44 17.44 0.40
CA SER A 153 11.83 18.57 -0.45
C SER A 153 11.11 19.83 0.00
N ARG A 154 11.84 20.95 -0.03
CA ARG A 154 11.32 22.26 0.36
C ARG A 154 10.01 22.61 -0.35
N ALA A 155 9.90 22.24 -1.64
CA ALA A 155 8.72 22.48 -2.46
C ALA A 155 7.41 21.89 -1.88
N CYS A 156 7.49 20.84 -1.07
CA CYS A 156 6.34 20.24 -0.41
C CYS A 156 6.41 20.26 1.12
N ALA A 157 7.36 21.02 1.69
CA ALA A 157 7.62 21.05 3.13
C ALA A 157 7.37 22.43 3.76
N GLU A 158 6.93 23.43 3.01
CA GLU A 158 6.60 24.75 3.58
C GLU A 158 5.15 24.80 4.07
N ASP A 159 4.20 24.39 3.23
CA ASP A 159 2.78 24.39 3.56
C ASP A 159 2.33 23.10 4.29
N ARG A 160 1.40 23.25 5.25
CA ARG A 160 0.86 22.13 6.03
C ARG A 160 -0.06 21.25 5.18
N ALA A 161 -0.91 21.84 4.35
CA ALA A 161 -1.82 21.06 3.51
C ALA A 161 -1.03 20.23 2.49
N ALA A 162 0.01 20.79 1.89
CA ALA A 162 0.95 20.07 1.02
C ALA A 162 1.62 18.88 1.74
N LYS A 163 2.08 19.06 2.99
CA LYS A 163 2.65 17.96 3.79
C LYS A 163 1.65 16.84 4.04
N ASP A 164 0.43 17.20 4.45
CA ASP A 164 -0.63 16.25 4.77
C ASP A 164 -1.04 15.48 3.50
N ARG A 165 -1.12 16.17 2.35
CA ARG A 165 -1.34 15.55 1.03
C ARG A 165 -0.24 14.55 0.67
N VAL A 166 1.04 14.92 0.80
CA VAL A 166 2.17 14.00 0.51
C VAL A 166 2.12 12.78 1.43
N ALA A 167 1.91 13.00 2.73
CA ALA A 167 1.83 11.91 3.70
C ALA A 167 0.69 10.94 3.38
N ASN A 168 -0.49 11.46 3.03
CA ASN A 168 -1.64 10.64 2.65
C ASN A 168 -1.37 9.81 1.39
N ILE A 169 -0.83 10.43 0.33
CA ILE A 169 -0.51 9.72 -0.92
C ILE A 169 0.52 8.61 -0.68
N VAL A 170 1.60 8.91 0.06
CA VAL A 170 2.63 7.91 0.41
C VAL A 170 2.03 6.75 1.20
N LEU A 171 1.21 7.05 2.21
CA LEU A 171 0.55 6.02 3.03
C LEU A 171 -0.35 5.11 2.18
N MET A 172 -1.22 5.70 1.35
CA MET A 172 -2.18 4.94 0.56
C MET A 172 -1.51 4.15 -0.57
N GLU A 173 -0.49 4.70 -1.23
CA GLU A 173 0.29 3.97 -2.23
C GLU A 173 1.03 2.79 -1.62
N ASN A 174 1.73 3.02 -0.51
CA ASN A 174 2.51 1.98 0.13
C ASN A 174 1.62 0.89 0.72
N ARG A 175 0.43 1.24 1.23
CA ARG A 175 -0.56 0.26 1.66
C ARG A 175 -0.95 -0.66 0.50
N ASN A 176 -1.31 -0.11 -0.66
CA ASN A 176 -1.70 -0.92 -1.81
C ASN A 176 -0.54 -1.79 -2.33
N ARG A 177 0.68 -1.26 -2.37
CA ARG A 177 1.87 -2.04 -2.77
C ARG A 177 2.15 -3.19 -1.81
N MET A 178 2.12 -2.92 -0.49
CA MET A 178 2.31 -3.97 0.52
C MET A 178 1.22 -5.03 0.45
N THR A 179 -0.05 -4.65 0.27
CA THR A 179 -1.14 -5.59 0.03
C THR A 179 -0.83 -6.52 -1.14
N ILE A 180 -0.38 -5.98 -2.29
CA ILE A 180 -0.02 -6.80 -3.46
C ILE A 180 1.13 -7.75 -3.11
N TYR A 181 2.19 -7.25 -2.46
CA TYR A 181 3.36 -8.07 -2.13
C TYR A 181 3.03 -9.21 -1.18
N GLU A 182 2.23 -8.93 -0.15
CA GLU A 182 1.77 -9.93 0.83
C GLU A 182 0.88 -10.97 0.16
N GLN A 183 -0.10 -10.56 -0.64
CA GLN A 183 -0.98 -11.49 -1.35
C GLN A 183 -0.23 -12.41 -2.32
N VAL A 184 0.76 -11.88 -3.05
CA VAL A 184 1.62 -12.69 -3.93
C VAL A 184 2.48 -13.66 -3.13
N THR A 185 3.01 -13.22 -2.00
CA THR A 185 3.84 -14.04 -1.11
C THR A 185 3.02 -15.21 -0.54
N ASP A 186 1.82 -14.90 -0.04
CA ASP A 186 0.92 -15.86 0.59
C ASP A 186 0.37 -16.87 -0.42
N ALA A 187 -0.11 -16.42 -1.58
CA ALA A 187 -0.69 -17.29 -2.61
C ALA A 187 0.31 -18.29 -3.21
N ASN A 188 1.62 -18.03 -3.08
CA ASN A 188 2.69 -18.86 -3.60
C ASN A 188 3.48 -19.61 -2.51
N ASP A 189 2.99 -19.61 -1.26
CA ASP A 189 3.60 -20.30 -0.12
C ASP A 189 5.09 -19.94 0.11
N LEU A 190 5.48 -18.70 -0.17
CA LEU A 190 6.89 -18.28 -0.15
C LEU A 190 7.45 -18.01 1.25
N GLY A 191 6.58 -17.97 2.26
CA GLY A 191 6.93 -17.69 3.66
C GLY A 191 7.49 -16.27 3.87
N SER A 192 8.04 -16.01 5.06
CA SER A 192 8.52 -14.67 5.46
C SER A 192 9.70 -14.16 4.65
N SER A 193 10.56 -15.04 4.14
CA SER A 193 11.65 -14.69 3.22
C SER A 193 11.14 -14.28 1.84
N GLY A 194 10.00 -14.85 1.42
CA GLY A 194 9.37 -14.59 0.14
C GLY A 194 8.98 -13.13 -0.07
N LEU A 195 8.52 -12.46 0.98
CA LEU A 195 8.12 -11.06 0.92
C LEU A 195 9.26 -10.14 0.44
N ASN A 196 10.49 -10.39 0.89
CA ASN A 196 11.63 -9.59 0.45
C ASN A 196 12.00 -9.87 -1.02
N ILE A 197 11.82 -11.10 -1.48
CA ILE A 197 12.05 -11.49 -2.88
C ILE A 197 11.02 -10.81 -3.78
N VAL A 198 9.73 -10.92 -3.45
CA VAL A 198 8.62 -10.27 -4.18
C VAL A 198 8.84 -8.77 -4.24
N ARG A 199 9.18 -8.12 -3.13
CA ARG A 199 9.52 -6.68 -3.10
C ARG A 199 10.68 -6.33 -4.02
N GLY A 200 11.73 -7.15 -4.03
CA GLY A 200 12.89 -6.97 -4.90
C GLY A 200 12.53 -7.03 -6.39
N ILE A 201 11.69 -8.00 -6.76
CA ILE A 201 11.19 -8.18 -8.13
C ILE A 201 10.34 -6.98 -8.56
N PHE A 202 9.35 -6.59 -7.73
CA PHE A 202 8.49 -5.44 -8.06
C PHE A 202 9.27 -4.12 -8.11
N ARG A 203 10.24 -3.92 -7.21
CA ARG A 203 11.14 -2.75 -7.27
C ARG A 203 11.85 -2.67 -8.61
N GLU A 204 12.37 -3.79 -9.12
CA GLU A 204 13.03 -3.81 -10.43
C GLU A 204 12.07 -3.37 -11.55
N GLN A 205 10.82 -3.82 -11.52
CA GLN A 205 9.81 -3.40 -12.50
C GLN A 205 9.50 -1.90 -12.39
N ILE A 206 9.34 -1.39 -11.17
CA ILE A 206 9.15 0.05 -10.91
C ILE A 206 10.35 0.84 -11.44
N TYR A 207 11.58 0.37 -11.19
CA TYR A 207 12.80 1.03 -11.67
C TYR A 207 12.87 1.10 -13.18
N ARG A 208 12.51 0.00 -13.87
CA ARG A 208 12.48 -0.09 -15.33
C ARG A 208 11.40 0.74 -16.00
N LYS A 209 10.34 1.09 -15.29
CA LYS A 209 9.21 1.87 -15.83
C LYS A 209 9.03 3.28 -15.22
N ALA A 210 9.80 3.66 -14.21
CA ALA A 210 9.88 5.03 -13.68
C ALA A 210 10.09 6.12 -14.76
N TRP A 211 9.53 7.31 -14.58
CA TRP A 211 9.74 8.43 -15.51
C TRP A 211 11.14 9.00 -15.39
N ALA A 212 11.60 9.67 -16.45
CA ALA A 212 12.75 10.56 -16.36
C ALA A 212 12.55 11.56 -15.20
N GLY A 213 13.64 11.85 -14.48
CA GLY A 213 13.65 12.73 -13.32
C GLY A 213 13.13 12.10 -12.03
N THR A 214 12.53 10.89 -12.06
CA THR A 214 12.03 10.21 -10.85
C THR A 214 13.18 9.93 -9.90
N PRO A 215 13.12 10.35 -8.62
CA PRO A 215 14.12 9.98 -7.64
C PRO A 215 14.03 8.49 -7.27
N LEU A 216 15.14 7.77 -7.42
CA LEU A 216 15.28 6.34 -7.17
C LEU A 216 16.38 6.09 -6.13
N GLN A 217 16.11 5.31 -5.09
CA GLN A 217 17.09 4.96 -4.07
C GLN A 217 17.86 3.67 -4.41
N ARG A 218 19.16 3.77 -4.71
CA ARG A 218 20.03 2.61 -4.93
C ARG A 218 20.09 1.67 -3.72
N PRO A 219 20.55 0.41 -3.90
CA PRO A 219 20.66 -0.55 -2.79
C PRO A 219 21.51 -0.07 -1.60
N ASP A 220 22.54 0.74 -1.88
CA ASP A 220 23.41 1.37 -0.88
C ASP A 220 22.76 2.53 -0.12
N GLY A 221 21.53 2.91 -0.49
CA GLY A 221 20.75 3.98 0.13
C GLY A 221 20.93 5.35 -0.52
N THR A 222 21.82 5.48 -1.51
CA THR A 222 22.01 6.72 -2.28
C THR A 222 20.81 6.99 -3.17
N TRP A 223 20.54 8.27 -3.46
CA TRP A 223 19.45 8.68 -4.34
C TRP A 223 20.01 9.17 -5.67
N GLU A 224 19.38 8.75 -6.75
CA GLU A 224 19.65 9.26 -8.09
C GLU A 224 18.35 9.66 -8.79
N LYS A 225 18.46 10.36 -9.91
CA LYS A 225 17.31 10.59 -10.80
C LYS A 225 17.48 9.71 -12.03
N ARG A 226 16.38 9.09 -12.46
CA ARG A 226 16.34 8.36 -13.74
C ARG A 226 16.46 9.29 -14.94
#